data_AF-A0A1S2LX09-F1
#
_entry.id   AF-A0A1S2LX09-F1
#
_cell.length_a   1.000
_cell.length_b   1.000
_cell.length_c   1.000
_cell.angle_alpha   90.00
_cell.angle_beta   90.00
_cell.angle_gamma   90.00
#
_symmetry.space_group_name_H-M   'P 1'
#
loop_
_entity.id
_entity.type
_entity.pdbx_description
1 polymer ?
#
loop_
_entity_poly.entity_id
_entity_poly.type
_entity_poly.pdbx_seq_one_letter_code
_entity_poly.pdbx_strand_id
1 'polypeptide(L)'
;MRNYSDILAQAIIESGLKLQKIAEIIEKNTGSRPTIEYLSRLKNGRIPPAGDKLNEALAVAVGIDPLDLKVAAYREKIPGDVLEKLKEQLGTA
;
A
#
# COMPACT_ATOMS: atom_id res chain seq x y z
N MET A 1 15.06 2.96 4.85
CA MET A 1 13.74 2.28 4.92
C MET A 1 13.10 2.40 3.55
N ARG A 2 12.34 1.39 3.10
CA ARG A 2 11.56 1.49 1.85
C ARG A 2 10.24 2.19 2.11
N ASN A 3 9.81 3.00 1.15
CA ASN A 3 8.55 3.73 1.21
C ASN A 3 7.43 2.82 0.66
N TYR A 4 6.17 3.15 0.92
CA TYR A 4 4.98 2.45 0.44
C TYR A 4 5.02 2.21 -1.07
N SER A 5 5.37 3.24 -1.85
CA SER A 5 5.47 3.12 -3.31
C SER A 5 6.55 2.14 -3.74
N ASP A 6 7.68 2.08 -3.02
CA ASP A 6 8.79 1.16 -3.33
C ASP A 6 8.38 -0.29 -3.05
N ILE A 7 7.72 -0.52 -1.91
CA ILE A 7 7.20 -1.84 -1.53
C ILE A 7 6.18 -2.31 -2.56
N LEU A 8 5.22 -1.44 -2.92
CA LEU A 8 4.19 -1.78 -3.89
C LEU A 8 4.78 -2.00 -5.29
N ALA A 9 5.69 -1.14 -5.75
CA ALA A 9 6.32 -1.28 -7.06
C ALA A 9 7.12 -2.58 -7.16
N GLN A 10 7.89 -2.91 -6.12
CA GLN A 10 8.66 -4.15 -6.06
C GLN A 10 7.75 -5.38 -6.07
N ALA A 11 6.70 -5.38 -5.25
CA ALA A 11 5.75 -6.49 -5.18
C ALA A 11 5.02 -6.72 -6.51
N ILE A 12 4.67 -5.64 -7.23
CA ILE A 12 4.08 -5.74 -8.58
C ILE A 12 5.07 -6.40 -9.55
N ILE A 13 6.36 -6.01 -9.51
CA ILE A 13 7.39 -6.61 -10.37
C ILE A 13 7.55 -8.10 -10.06
N GLU A 14 7.65 -8.46 -8.77
CA GLU A 14 7.81 -9.85 -8.31
C GLU A 14 6.59 -10.73 -8.63
N SER A 15 5.38 -10.17 -8.57
CA SER A 15 4.16 -10.88 -8.94
C SER A 15 4.09 -11.24 -10.43
N GLY A 16 4.84 -10.54 -11.29
CA GLY A 16 4.75 -10.66 -12.76
C GLY A 16 3.42 -10.20 -13.36
N LEU A 17 2.52 -9.61 -12.56
CA LEU A 17 1.19 -9.21 -13.00
C LEU A 17 1.19 -7.82 -13.64
N LYS A 18 0.43 -7.67 -14.72
CA LYS A 18 0.11 -6.35 -15.29
C LYS A 18 -0.89 -5.63 -14.39
N LEU A 19 -0.85 -4.30 -14.35
CA LEU A 19 -1.79 -3.47 -13.59
C LEU A 19 -3.26 -3.77 -13.92
N GLN A 20 -3.56 -4.11 -15.17
CA GLN A 20 -4.91 -4.53 -15.57
C GLN A 20 -5.36 -5.80 -14.85
N LYS A 21 -4.46 -6.76 -14.68
CA LYS A 21 -4.77 -8.00 -13.99
C LYS A 21 -4.95 -7.78 -12.49
N ILE A 22 -4.13 -6.92 -11.90
CA ILE A 22 -4.25 -6.51 -10.49
C ILE A 22 -5.60 -5.83 -10.25
N ALA A 23 -6.02 -4.92 -11.12
CA ALA A 23 -7.33 -4.27 -11.02
C ALA A 23 -8.49 -5.28 -11.07
N GLU A 24 -8.42 -6.29 -11.93
CA GLU A 24 -9.40 -7.38 -11.98
C GLU A 24 -9.43 -8.22 -10.70
N ILE A 25 -8.27 -8.51 -10.12
CA ILE A 25 -8.19 -9.26 -8.85
C ILE A 25 -8.80 -8.45 -7.71
N ILE A 26 -8.49 -7.15 -7.64
CA ILE A 26 -9.07 -6.25 -6.64
C ILE A 26 -10.59 -6.14 -6.80
N GLU A 27 -11.08 -5.99 -8.04
CA GLU A 27 -12.51 -5.95 -8.34
C GLU A 27 -13.22 -7.21 -7.84
N LYS A 28 -12.67 -8.39 -8.11
CA LYS A 28 -13.22 -9.68 -7.64
C LYS A 28 -13.28 -9.80 -6.12
N ASN A 29 -12.28 -9.25 -5.41
CA ASN A 29 -12.19 -9.35 -3.96
C ASN A 29 -12.95 -8.25 -3.21
N THR A 30 -13.19 -7.09 -3.83
CA THR A 30 -13.74 -5.91 -3.13
C THR A 30 -15.05 -5.39 -3.68
N GLY A 31 -15.45 -5.85 -4.88
CA GLY A 31 -16.60 -5.34 -5.64
C GLY A 31 -16.36 -3.98 -6.32
N SER A 32 -15.15 -3.42 -6.21
CA SER A 32 -14.82 -2.12 -6.80
C SER A 32 -13.50 -2.17 -7.55
N ARG A 33 -13.51 -1.70 -8.80
CA ARG A 33 -12.34 -1.73 -9.67
C ARG A 33 -11.57 -0.40 -9.63
N PRO A 34 -10.32 -0.37 -9.15
CA PRO A 34 -9.48 0.80 -9.30
C PRO A 34 -9.08 0.98 -10.77
N THR A 35 -8.94 2.25 -11.19
CA THR A 35 -8.47 2.55 -12.55
C THR A 35 -6.98 2.24 -12.70
N ILE A 36 -6.54 1.94 -13.92
CA ILE A 36 -5.12 1.67 -14.20
C ILE A 36 -4.26 2.91 -13.93
N GLU A 37 -4.78 4.09 -14.25
CA GLU A 37 -4.11 5.36 -13.96
C GLU A 37 -3.90 5.54 -12.45
N TYR A 38 -4.92 5.27 -11.63
CA TYR A 38 -4.83 5.33 -10.18
C TYR A 38 -3.74 4.39 -9.65
N LEU A 39 -3.75 3.12 -10.07
CA LEU A 39 -2.74 2.13 -9.67
C LEU A 39 -1.33 2.54 -10.10
N SER A 40 -1.18 3.11 -11.30
CA SER A 40 0.10 3.62 -11.80
C SER A 40 0.61 4.79 -10.97
N ARG A 41 -0.26 5.76 -10.65
CA ARG A 41 0.10 6.89 -9.78
C ARG A 41 0.49 6.41 -8.38
N LEU A 42 -0.24 5.43 -7.83
CA LEU A 42 -0.01 4.86 -6.52
C LEU A 42 1.36 4.17 -6.42
N LYS A 43 1.68 3.24 -7.33
CA LYS A 43 2.97 2.54 -7.32
C LYS A 43 4.17 3.47 -7.58
N ASN A 44 3.94 4.59 -8.27
CA ASN A 44 4.99 5.56 -8.57
C ASN A 44 5.10 6.67 -7.51
N GLY A 45 4.37 6.57 -6.38
CA GLY A 45 4.42 7.55 -5.29
C GLY A 45 3.88 8.94 -5.66
N ARG A 46 3.06 9.05 -6.71
CA ARG A 46 2.48 10.33 -7.17
C ARG A 46 1.22 10.73 -6.41
N ILE A 47 0.69 9.81 -5.61
CA ILE A 47 -0.46 10.01 -4.73
C ILE A 47 -0.17 9.35 -3.39
N PRO A 48 -0.80 9.82 -2.29
CA PRO A 48 -0.62 9.21 -0.98
C PRO A 48 -1.05 7.74 -0.95
N PRO A 49 -0.55 6.96 0.03
CA PRO A 49 -0.93 5.56 0.19
C PRO A 49 -2.44 5.37 0.23
N ALA A 50 -2.93 4.27 -0.34
CA ALA A 50 -4.34 3.99 -0.40
C ALA A 50 -4.96 3.75 0.99
N GLY A 51 -6.29 3.68 1.06
CA GLY A 51 -7.00 3.30 2.28
C GLY A 51 -6.85 1.81 2.61
N ASP A 52 -7.13 1.42 3.85
CA ASP A 52 -6.83 0.09 4.38
C ASP A 52 -7.44 -1.06 3.56
N LYS A 53 -8.71 -0.90 3.15
CA LYS A 53 -9.40 -1.91 2.32
C LYS A 53 -8.71 -2.12 0.97
N LEU A 54 -8.21 -1.05 0.34
CA LEU A 54 -7.51 -1.15 -0.93
C LEU A 54 -6.07 -1.64 -0.75
N ASN A 55 -5.39 -1.26 0.33
CA ASN A 55 -4.07 -1.81 0.67
C ASN A 55 -4.14 -3.32 0.88
N GLU A 56 -5.15 -3.80 1.60
CA GLU A 56 -5.35 -5.23 1.81
C GLU A 56 -5.60 -5.98 0.50
N ALA A 57 -6.48 -5.43 -0.35
CA ALA A 57 -6.74 -6.02 -1.66
C ALA A 57 -5.50 -6.01 -2.58
N LEU A 58 -4.69 -4.94 -2.54
CA LEU A 58 -3.44 -4.85 -3.29
C LEU A 58 -2.44 -5.90 -2.82
N ALA A 59 -2.23 -6.01 -1.50
CA ALA A 59 -1.30 -6.96 -0.92
C ALA A 59 -1.66 -8.41 -1.28
N VAL A 60 -2.93 -8.77 -1.17
CA VAL A 60 -3.44 -10.08 -1.61
C VAL A 60 -3.24 -10.28 -3.12
N ALA A 61 -3.48 -9.25 -3.93
CA ALA A 61 -3.34 -9.35 -5.39
C ALA A 61 -1.90 -9.56 -5.85
N VAL A 62 -0.93 -8.99 -5.14
CA VAL A 62 0.50 -9.08 -5.50
C VAL A 62 1.28 -10.10 -4.66
N GLY A 63 0.63 -10.75 -3.70
CA GLY A 63 1.20 -11.86 -2.91
C GLY A 63 2.11 -11.44 -1.76
N ILE A 64 1.85 -10.30 -1.12
CA ILE A 64 2.59 -9.83 0.06
C ILE A 64 1.69 -9.79 1.30
N ASP A 65 2.29 -9.66 2.49
CA ASP A 65 1.52 -9.47 3.73
C ASP A 65 0.76 -8.14 3.71
N PRO A 66 -0.57 -8.13 3.87
CA PRO A 66 -1.36 -6.91 4.04
C PRO A 66 -0.85 -5.98 5.14
N LEU A 67 -0.28 -6.53 6.20
CA LEU A 67 0.21 -5.76 7.33
C LEU A 67 1.45 -4.93 6.95
N ASP A 68 2.37 -5.48 6.16
CA ASP A 68 3.56 -4.77 5.68
C ASP A 68 3.18 -3.52 4.89
N LEU A 69 2.20 -3.65 3.99
CA LEU A 69 1.74 -2.55 3.17
C LEU A 69 0.97 -1.50 3.99
N LYS A 70 0.19 -1.92 5.00
CA LYS A 70 -0.49 -1.02 5.94
C LYS A 70 0.50 -0.25 6.82
N VAL A 71 1.52 -0.91 7.36
CA VAL A 71 2.56 -0.26 8.18
C VAL A 71 3.29 0.82 7.37
N ALA A 72 3.66 0.53 6.12
CA ALA A 72 4.27 1.51 5.24
C ALA A 72 3.32 2.70 4.96
N ALA A 73 2.04 2.41 4.72
CA ALA A 73 1.02 3.45 4.50
C ALA A 73 0.85 4.37 5.71
N TYR A 74 0.78 3.81 6.92
CA TYR A 74 0.66 4.61 8.14
C TYR A 74 1.93 5.42 8.41
N ARG A 75 3.12 4.85 8.22
CA ARG A 75 4.38 5.58 8.41
C ARG A 75 4.45 6.85 7.56
N GLU A 76 3.96 6.82 6.32
CA GLU A 76 3.93 7.99 5.45
C GLU A 76 2.79 8.98 5.76
N LYS A 77 1.69 8.49 6.32
CA LYS A 77 0.53 9.32 6.64
C LYS A 77 0.63 9.99 8.01
N ILE A 78 1.31 9.35 8.96
CA ILE A 78 1.40 9.85 10.33
C ILE A 78 2.33 11.08 10.34
N PRO A 79 1.83 12.25 10.78
CA PRO A 79 2.68 13.42 10.99
C PRO A 79 3.80 13.13 11.99
N GLY A 80 4.96 13.77 11.81
CA GLY A 80 6.15 13.47 12.62
C GLY A 80 5.92 13.64 14.12
N ASP A 81 5.24 14.71 14.53
CA ASP A 81 4.86 14.98 15.92
C ASP A 81 3.96 13.89 16.52
N VAL A 82 2.98 13.41 15.75
CA VAL A 82 2.10 12.31 16.15
C VAL A 82 2.88 10.99 16.29
N LEU A 83 3.82 10.73 15.38
CA LEU A 83 4.65 9.52 15.43
C LEU A 83 5.58 9.51 16.64
N GLU A 84 6.24 10.64 16.93
CA GLU A 84 7.09 10.77 18.11
C GLU A 84 6.27 10.55 19.39
N LYS A 85 5.07 11.15 19.49
CA LYS A 85 4.18 10.94 20.63
C LYS A 85 3.76 9.48 20.80
N LEU A 86 3.50 8.78 19.70
CA LEU A 86 3.17 7.35 19.68
C LEU A 86 4.33 6.50 20.23
N LYS A 87 5.58 6.78 19.82
CA LYS A 87 6.76 6.05 20.31
C LYS A 87 6.98 6.23 21.81
N GLU A 88 6.78 7.46 22.31
CA GLU A 88 6.85 7.76 23.76
C GLU A 88 5.81 6.94 24.54
N GLN A 89 4.58 6.84 24.05
CA GLN A 89 3.50 6.09 24.72
C GLN A 89 3.69 4.57 24.67
N LEU A 90 4.34 4.07 23.62
CA LEU A 90 4.60 2.63 23.43
C LEU A 90 5.88 2.15 24.14
N GLY A 91 6.61 3.02 24.84
CA GLY A 91 7.83 2.66 25.56
C GLY A 91 9.00 2.26 24.66
N THR A 92 8.95 2.64 23.38
CA THR A 92 9.95 2.30 22.34
C THR A 92 10.91 3.46 22.04
N ALA A 93 11.29 4.21 23.08
CA ALA A 93 12.31 5.27 22.98
C ALA A 93 13.71 4.69 22.90
#